data_AF-A0A7S0FEK9-F1
#
_entry.id   AF-A0A7S0FEK9-F1
#
_cell.length_a   1.000
_cell.length_b   1.000
_cell.length_c   1.000
_cell.angle_alpha   90.00
_cell.angle_beta   90.00
_cell.angle_gamma   90.00
#
_symmetry.space_group_name_H-M   'P 1'
#
loop_
_entity.id
_entity.type
_entity.pdbx_description
1 polymer ?
#
loop_
_entity_poly.entity_id
_entity_poly.type
_entity_poly.pdbx_seq_one_letter_code
_entity_poly.pdbx_strand_id
1 'polypeptide(L)'
;MTVTLPAALRFQAHVLESDVGFHRTFLASGAKRIAGALRSSRVPCDLQRHEVGREGEVLHLASLGVVPQAAERATPLETTAATRQARRPASRTQTQAAVPARPPWAATLYAQGQRPDIARRLLASALQVPQSAVQGRGALHMPGVSVQFVKVPRGLPPESLQALEGSLRSGLLSDRDPIVAVGGATLLAPTALRPRRPAAQRQKGGPEAWHCNGHRYTVVIRNLDPRQVNAGLVEESIQQFCSDGFVNFFELAAFGLAEVRRYEVGAALWAGRWEVAAKLLLTMNSAAESAAAPASAAFREGDLERGLELLPEEGAEGLRSLAMQLLLRRPALEALQK
;
A
#
# COMPACT_ATOMS: atom_id res chain seq x y z
N MET A 1 14.73 -46.13 -0.68
CA MET A 1 14.25 -44.76 -0.95
C MET A 1 15.21 -43.79 -0.28
N THR A 2 16.09 -43.19 -1.06
CA THR A 2 17.08 -42.20 -0.58
C THR A 2 16.34 -40.93 -0.19
N VAL A 3 16.27 -40.67 1.11
CA VAL A 3 15.80 -39.40 1.66
C VAL A 3 16.85 -38.35 1.29
N THR A 4 16.54 -37.55 0.28
CA THR A 4 17.31 -36.36 -0.07
C THR A 4 17.33 -35.45 1.15
N LEU A 5 18.52 -35.18 1.70
CA LEU A 5 18.70 -34.18 2.75
C LEU A 5 18.00 -32.88 2.33
N PRO A 6 17.26 -32.20 3.23
CA PRO A 6 16.60 -30.95 2.89
C PRO A 6 17.67 -29.97 2.41
N ALA A 7 17.40 -29.29 1.30
CA ALA A 7 18.29 -28.29 0.73
C ALA A 7 18.82 -27.39 1.85
N ALA A 8 20.15 -27.40 2.06
CA ALA A 8 20.82 -26.43 2.91
C ALA A 8 20.24 -25.05 2.59
N LEU A 9 19.86 -24.27 3.60
CA LEU A 9 19.28 -22.94 3.42
C LEU A 9 20.12 -22.16 2.42
N ARG A 10 19.59 -21.98 1.20
CA ARG A 10 20.30 -21.31 0.12
C ARG A 10 19.92 -19.84 0.20
N PHE A 11 20.83 -19.08 0.77
CA PHE A 11 20.77 -17.64 0.79
C PHE A 11 21.18 -17.10 -0.59
N GLN A 12 20.20 -16.76 -1.43
CA GLN A 12 20.44 -16.11 -2.72
C GLN A 12 19.90 -14.68 -2.67
N ALA A 13 20.76 -13.70 -2.98
CA ALA A 13 20.41 -12.29 -2.95
C ALA A 13 19.35 -11.88 -4.00
N HIS A 14 19.07 -12.75 -4.98
CA HIS A 14 18.06 -12.52 -6.02
C HIS A 14 17.21 -13.76 -6.22
N VAL A 15 15.89 -13.61 -6.08
CA VAL A 15 14.91 -14.66 -6.42
C VAL A 15 14.66 -14.61 -7.92
N LEU A 16 14.95 -15.69 -8.63
CA LEU A 16 14.60 -15.84 -10.03
C LEU A 16 13.20 -16.46 -10.16
N GLU A 17 12.57 -16.19 -11.30
CA GLU A 17 11.32 -16.84 -11.71
C GLU A 17 11.39 -18.37 -11.57
N SER A 18 12.51 -18.98 -11.97
CA SER A 18 12.72 -20.43 -11.86
C SER A 18 12.69 -20.94 -10.42
N ASP A 19 13.08 -20.13 -9.44
CA ASP A 19 13.17 -20.55 -8.03
C ASP A 19 11.81 -20.68 -7.36
N VAL A 20 10.81 -19.97 -7.87
CA VAL A 20 9.43 -19.99 -7.37
C VAL A 20 8.49 -20.81 -8.25
N GLY A 21 9.07 -21.61 -9.15
CA GLY A 21 8.32 -22.50 -10.02
C GLY A 21 7.73 -21.82 -11.25
N PHE A 22 8.20 -20.64 -11.65
CA PHE A 22 7.95 -20.14 -13.01
C PHE A 22 8.98 -20.81 -13.93
N HIS A 23 8.68 -22.05 -14.25
CA HIS A 23 9.38 -22.78 -15.31
C HIS A 23 8.86 -22.31 -16.67
N ARG A 24 9.46 -22.82 -17.75
CA ARG A 24 9.28 -22.39 -19.17
C ARG A 24 7.86 -22.53 -19.75
N THR A 25 6.83 -22.53 -18.92
CA THR A 25 5.42 -22.60 -19.29
C THR A 25 4.94 -21.22 -19.73
N PHE A 26 5.11 -20.96 -21.02
CA PHE A 26 4.48 -19.84 -21.70
C PHE A 26 3.32 -20.39 -22.53
N LEU A 27 2.17 -19.69 -22.52
CA LEU A 27 1.05 -20.06 -23.41
C LEU A 27 1.51 -20.05 -24.88
N ALA A 28 2.33 -19.06 -25.25
CA ALA A 28 2.95 -18.92 -26.56
C ALA A 28 4.38 -19.49 -26.60
N SER A 29 4.58 -20.76 -26.23
CA SER A 29 5.92 -21.37 -26.11
C SER A 29 6.75 -21.38 -27.41
N GLY A 30 6.12 -21.25 -28.59
CA GLY A 30 6.78 -21.16 -29.90
C GLY A 30 6.89 -19.74 -30.48
N ALA A 31 6.30 -18.72 -29.85
CA ALA A 31 6.34 -17.36 -30.37
C ALA A 31 7.70 -16.70 -30.11
N LYS A 32 8.09 -15.79 -31.01
CA LYS A 32 9.29 -14.97 -30.82
C LYS A 32 9.05 -14.01 -29.66
N ARG A 33 9.99 -13.96 -28.72
CA ARG A 33 9.90 -13.06 -27.56
C ARG A 33 10.30 -11.66 -27.94
N ILE A 34 9.55 -10.67 -27.45
CA ILE A 34 9.96 -9.27 -27.51
C ILE A 34 10.95 -8.96 -26.38
N ALA A 35 12.01 -8.24 -26.70
CA ALA A 35 12.94 -7.72 -25.70
C ALA A 35 12.65 -6.24 -25.45
N GLY A 36 12.56 -5.86 -24.17
CA GLY A 36 12.31 -4.48 -23.77
C GLY A 36 12.61 -4.27 -22.29
N ALA A 37 12.56 -3.02 -21.86
CA ALA A 37 12.87 -2.63 -20.49
C ALA A 37 11.72 -1.83 -19.88
N LEU A 38 11.17 -2.33 -18.77
CA LEU A 38 10.36 -1.54 -17.87
C LEU A 38 11.30 -0.69 -17.00
N ARG A 39 11.22 0.64 -17.13
CA ARG A 39 12.12 1.57 -16.41
C ARG A 39 11.40 2.32 -15.29
N SER A 40 10.39 1.73 -14.67
CA SER A 40 9.57 2.40 -13.66
C SER A 40 10.36 2.87 -12.42
N SER A 41 11.51 2.26 -12.12
CA SER A 41 12.44 2.75 -11.09
C SER A 41 13.12 4.07 -11.44
N ARG A 42 13.28 4.41 -12.72
CA ARG A 42 13.85 5.70 -13.14
C ARG A 42 12.78 6.68 -13.61
N VAL A 43 11.71 6.14 -14.18
CA VAL A 43 10.60 6.87 -14.79
C VAL A 43 9.30 6.29 -14.24
N PRO A 44 8.85 6.69 -13.03
CA PRO A 44 7.68 6.09 -12.38
C PRO A 44 6.40 6.10 -13.23
N CYS A 45 6.24 7.04 -14.16
CA CYS A 45 5.08 7.07 -15.06
C CYS A 45 5.06 5.96 -16.11
N ASP A 46 6.15 5.18 -16.28
CA ASP A 46 6.19 4.00 -17.15
C ASP A 46 5.33 2.85 -16.62
N LEU A 47 4.97 2.86 -15.33
CA LEU A 47 4.06 1.89 -14.72
C LEU A 47 3.02 2.62 -13.89
N GLN A 48 1.77 2.59 -14.34
CA GLN A 48 0.66 3.21 -13.62
C GLN A 48 -0.42 2.18 -13.33
N ARG A 49 -0.98 2.23 -12.14
CA ARG A 49 -2.06 1.34 -11.70
C ARG A 49 -3.17 2.16 -11.06
N HIS A 50 -4.37 2.03 -11.64
CA HIS A 50 -5.58 2.66 -11.14
C HIS A 50 -6.57 1.59 -10.67
N GLU A 51 -7.20 1.78 -9.52
CA GLU A 51 -8.35 0.95 -9.13
C GLU A 51 -9.51 1.14 -10.08
N VAL A 52 -10.22 0.04 -10.36
CA VAL A 52 -11.44 0.01 -11.16
C VAL A 52 -12.59 -0.42 -10.25
N GLY A 53 -13.64 0.39 -10.22
CA GLY A 53 -14.83 0.13 -9.42
C GLY A 53 -15.77 -0.90 -10.05
N ARG A 54 -16.97 -1.04 -9.49
CA ARG A 54 -17.90 -2.12 -9.87
C ARG A 54 -18.48 -1.97 -11.25
N GLU A 55 -18.71 -0.74 -11.67
CA GLU A 55 -19.33 -0.39 -12.94
C GLU A 55 -18.26 -0.15 -14.04
N GLY A 56 -17.00 -0.53 -13.78
CA GLY A 56 -15.89 -0.29 -14.69
C GLY A 56 -15.32 1.13 -14.62
N GLU A 57 -15.75 1.95 -13.66
CA GLU A 57 -15.23 3.28 -13.46
C GLU A 57 -13.77 3.24 -13.00
N VAL A 58 -12.90 4.00 -13.67
CA VAL A 58 -11.48 4.07 -13.32
C VAL A 58 -11.28 5.20 -12.31
N LEU A 59 -10.64 4.89 -11.19
CA LEU A 59 -10.34 5.88 -10.17
C LEU A 59 -9.24 6.83 -10.64
N HIS A 60 -9.53 8.13 -10.62
CA HIS A 60 -8.56 9.17 -10.94
C HIS A 60 -8.51 10.20 -9.81
N LEU A 61 -7.33 10.75 -9.56
CA LEU A 61 -7.18 11.95 -8.76
C LEU A 61 -7.60 13.16 -9.60
N ALA A 62 -8.88 13.51 -9.56
CA ALA A 62 -9.45 14.58 -10.39
C ALA A 62 -9.21 15.99 -9.82
N SER A 63 -9.06 16.13 -8.50
CA SER A 63 -8.85 17.41 -7.84
C SER A 63 -8.12 17.23 -6.51
N LEU A 64 -7.20 18.14 -6.23
CA LEU A 64 -6.48 18.28 -4.94
C LEU A 64 -7.32 18.98 -3.87
N GLY A 65 -8.55 19.39 -4.18
CA GLY A 65 -9.44 20.05 -3.21
C GLY A 65 -9.09 21.51 -2.93
N VAL A 66 -8.15 22.11 -3.68
CA VAL A 66 -7.85 23.54 -3.60
C VAL A 66 -9.06 24.30 -4.16
N VAL A 67 -9.94 24.79 -3.29
CA VAL A 67 -10.90 25.83 -3.67
C VAL A 67 -10.06 27.07 -3.97
N PRO A 68 -10.11 27.63 -5.19
CA PRO A 68 -9.43 28.89 -5.46
C PRO A 68 -9.89 29.89 -4.40
N GLN A 69 -8.96 30.51 -3.67
CA GLN A 69 -9.32 31.66 -2.83
C GLN A 69 -9.93 32.69 -3.77
N ALA A 70 -11.26 32.76 -3.82
CA ALA A 70 -11.94 33.90 -4.38
C ALA A 70 -11.42 35.07 -3.58
N ALA A 71 -10.69 35.98 -4.24
CA ALA A 71 -10.10 37.15 -3.62
C ALA A 71 -11.12 37.75 -2.64
N GLU A 72 -10.79 37.73 -1.36
CA GLU A 72 -11.58 38.37 -0.31
C GLU A 72 -11.68 39.85 -0.69
N ARG A 73 -12.74 40.20 -1.42
CA ARG A 73 -13.22 41.58 -1.46
C ARG A 73 -13.73 41.84 -0.06
N ALA A 74 -12.87 42.48 0.73
CA ALA A 74 -13.17 43.01 2.04
C ALA A 74 -14.52 43.75 2.00
N THR A 75 -15.54 43.14 2.59
CA THR A 75 -16.71 43.88 3.08
C THR A 75 -16.42 44.33 4.51
N PRO A 76 -16.64 45.61 4.86
CA PRO A 76 -16.31 46.13 6.19
C PRO A 76 -17.18 45.51 7.28
N LEU A 77 -16.58 45.37 8.45
CA LEU A 77 -17.24 45.01 9.71
C LEU A 77 -18.43 45.92 10.01
N GLU A 78 -19.60 45.32 10.26
CA GLU A 78 -20.63 45.93 11.09
C GLU A 78 -20.66 45.25 12.46
N THR A 79 -20.20 46.03 13.43
CA THR A 79 -20.25 45.80 14.86
C THR A 79 -21.69 45.90 15.35
N THR A 80 -22.24 44.83 15.93
CA THR A 80 -23.34 44.97 16.90
C THR A 80 -23.03 44.18 18.16
N ALA A 81 -22.79 44.95 19.22
CA ALA A 81 -22.70 44.50 20.59
C ALA A 81 -24.11 44.36 21.17
N ALA A 82 -24.31 43.30 21.98
CA ALA A 82 -25.06 43.26 23.24
C ALA A 82 -25.88 41.96 23.37
N THR A 83 -25.49 41.09 24.30
CA THR A 83 -26.18 40.96 25.61
C THR A 83 -25.63 39.75 26.34
N ARG A 84 -24.87 40.03 27.42
CA ARG A 84 -24.52 39.07 28.47
C ARG A 84 -25.79 38.72 29.25
N GLN A 85 -26.18 37.45 29.26
CA GLN A 85 -26.95 36.88 30.37
C GLN A 85 -26.27 35.61 30.88
N ALA A 86 -25.75 35.73 32.10
CA ALA A 86 -25.21 34.65 32.88
C ALA A 86 -26.34 33.69 33.29
N ARG A 87 -26.22 32.41 32.92
CA ARG A 87 -27.00 31.31 33.51
C ARG A 87 -26.08 30.37 34.26
N ARG A 88 -26.41 30.18 35.54
CA ARG A 88 -25.75 29.33 36.54
C ARG A 88 -25.75 27.86 36.12
N PRO A 89 -24.77 27.05 36.56
CA PRO A 89 -24.69 25.63 36.23
C PRO A 89 -25.73 24.85 37.03
N ALA A 90 -26.68 24.22 36.33
CA ALA A 90 -27.50 23.16 36.90
C ALA A 90 -26.74 21.83 36.79
N SER A 91 -26.56 21.18 37.93
CA SER A 91 -26.01 19.84 38.10
C SER A 91 -26.74 18.84 37.22
N ARG A 92 -26.06 18.41 36.15
CA ARG A 92 -26.56 17.42 35.21
C ARG A 92 -26.02 16.05 35.60
N THR A 93 -26.91 15.19 36.07
CA THR A 93 -26.70 13.75 36.22
C THR A 93 -26.06 13.21 34.95
N GLN A 94 -24.83 12.68 35.05
CA GLN A 94 -24.12 12.05 33.94
C GLN A 94 -24.79 10.71 33.62
N THR A 95 -25.87 10.75 32.85
CA THR A 95 -26.18 9.65 31.95
C THR A 95 -25.11 9.70 30.87
N GLN A 96 -24.26 8.67 30.75
CA GLN A 96 -23.27 8.54 29.68
C GLN A 96 -24.01 8.58 28.34
N ALA A 97 -24.13 9.77 27.76
CA ALA A 97 -24.67 9.95 26.43
C ALA A 97 -23.70 9.26 25.46
N ALA A 98 -24.21 8.28 24.71
CA ALA A 98 -23.45 7.61 23.67
C ALA A 98 -22.84 8.67 22.75
N VAL A 99 -21.51 8.68 22.65
CA VAL A 99 -20.78 9.57 21.74
C VAL A 99 -21.33 9.30 20.33
N PRO A 100 -21.86 10.32 19.62
CA PRO A 100 -22.41 10.11 18.29
C PRO A 100 -21.33 9.53 17.39
N ALA A 101 -21.65 8.43 16.71
CA ALA A 101 -20.74 7.76 15.79
C ALA A 101 -20.30 8.75 14.70
N ARG A 102 -18.99 8.94 14.57
CA ARG A 102 -18.42 9.82 13.53
C ARG A 102 -18.67 9.20 12.16
N PRO A 103 -19.02 10.00 11.13
CA PRO A 103 -19.24 9.47 9.79
C PRO A 103 -17.92 8.92 9.24
N PRO A 104 -17.95 7.83 8.44
CA PRO A 104 -16.76 7.30 7.80
C PRO A 104 -16.13 8.34 6.90
N TRP A 105 -14.80 8.40 6.91
CA TRP A 105 -14.02 9.26 6.02
C TRP A 105 -13.47 8.44 4.86
N ALA A 106 -13.42 9.02 3.67
CA ALA A 106 -12.85 8.37 2.49
C ALA A 106 -12.22 9.38 1.53
N ALA A 107 -11.21 8.94 0.79
CA ALA A 107 -10.50 9.76 -0.17
C ALA A 107 -9.86 8.93 -1.29
N THR A 108 -9.43 9.62 -2.34
CA THR A 108 -8.55 9.06 -3.37
C THR A 108 -7.10 9.32 -2.95
N LEU A 109 -6.29 8.27 -2.90
CA LEU A 109 -4.86 8.37 -2.62
C LEU A 109 -4.07 8.14 -3.91
N TYR A 110 -3.27 9.13 -4.28
CA TYR A 110 -2.29 9.05 -5.34
C TYR A 110 -0.89 8.90 -4.73
N ALA A 111 -0.09 8.01 -5.29
CA ALA A 111 1.31 7.84 -4.92
C ALA A 111 2.16 7.64 -6.17
N GLN A 112 3.29 8.34 -6.26
CA GLN A 112 4.26 8.20 -7.34
C GLN A 112 5.67 8.10 -6.76
N GLY A 113 6.42 7.05 -7.11
CA GLY A 113 7.78 6.94 -6.59
C GLY A 113 8.39 5.55 -6.64
N GLN A 114 9.50 5.35 -5.90
CA GLN A 114 10.09 4.03 -5.68
C GLN A 114 9.25 3.14 -4.77
N ARG A 115 8.57 3.77 -3.81
CA ARG A 115 7.87 3.13 -2.69
C ARG A 115 6.39 3.52 -2.63
N PRO A 116 5.58 3.39 -3.69
CA PRO A 116 4.16 3.78 -3.60
C PRO A 116 3.38 2.99 -2.53
N ASP A 117 3.92 1.86 -2.07
CA ASP A 117 3.41 1.05 -0.96
C ASP A 117 3.33 1.79 0.39
N ILE A 118 4.23 2.74 0.66
CA ILE A 118 4.24 3.45 1.95
C ILE A 118 3.23 4.59 2.04
N ALA A 119 2.55 4.94 0.95
CA ALA A 119 1.64 6.08 0.90
C ALA A 119 0.53 5.99 1.96
N ARG A 120 0.03 4.79 2.26
CA ARG A 120 -0.96 4.58 3.34
C ARG A 120 -0.41 4.85 4.73
N ARG A 121 0.87 4.53 4.97
CA ARG A 121 1.55 4.82 6.24
C ARG A 121 1.76 6.32 6.39
N LEU A 122 2.20 7.00 5.32
CA LEU A 122 2.33 8.46 5.31
C LEU A 122 0.99 9.15 5.56
N LEU A 123 -0.08 8.67 4.91
CA LEU A 123 -1.44 9.15 5.17
C LEU A 123 -1.87 8.90 6.62
N ALA A 124 -1.67 7.69 7.16
CA ALA A 124 -2.03 7.38 8.55
C ALA A 124 -1.30 8.28 9.56
N SER A 125 -0.01 8.53 9.33
CA SER A 125 0.80 9.45 10.12
C SER A 125 0.27 10.89 10.05
N ALA A 126 -0.03 11.40 8.85
CA ALA A 126 -0.59 12.74 8.66
C ALA A 126 -1.97 12.89 9.33
N LEU A 127 -2.75 11.81 9.33
CA LEU A 127 -4.05 11.72 9.99
C LEU A 127 -3.95 11.47 11.50
N GLN A 128 -2.77 11.19 12.05
CA GLN A 128 -2.59 10.78 13.45
C GLN A 128 -3.49 9.58 13.84
N VAL A 129 -3.66 8.63 12.92
CA VAL A 129 -4.42 7.39 13.18
C VAL A 129 -3.51 6.18 12.98
N PRO A 130 -3.80 5.05 13.66
CA PRO A 130 -3.08 3.80 13.39
C PRO A 130 -3.19 3.42 11.91
N GLN A 131 -2.12 2.87 11.32
CA GLN A 131 -2.13 2.41 9.92
C GLN A 131 -3.24 1.38 9.65
N SER A 132 -3.59 0.57 10.65
CA SER A 132 -4.69 -0.40 10.59
C SER A 132 -6.08 0.25 10.46
N ALA A 133 -6.24 1.52 10.86
CA ALA A 133 -7.48 2.28 10.72
C ALA A 133 -7.72 2.76 9.28
N VAL A 134 -6.65 2.98 8.51
CA VAL A 134 -6.72 3.38 7.10
C VAL A 134 -6.86 2.12 6.24
N GLN A 135 -8.07 1.83 5.79
CA GLN A 135 -8.37 0.71 4.91
C GLN A 135 -8.22 1.11 3.45
N GLY A 136 -7.69 0.21 2.61
CA GLY A 136 -7.59 0.36 1.16
C GLY A 136 -7.17 -0.99 0.57
N ARG A 137 -7.34 -1.19 -0.75
CA ARG A 137 -6.74 -2.36 -1.39
C ARG A 137 -5.21 -2.17 -1.49
N GLY A 138 -4.49 -3.26 -1.68
CA GLY A 138 -3.02 -3.25 -1.66
C GLY A 138 -2.45 -2.25 -2.65
N ALA A 139 -1.41 -1.52 -2.25
CA ALA A 139 -0.72 -0.54 -3.08
C ALA A 139 0.16 -1.23 -4.15
N LEU A 140 0.67 -0.47 -5.11
CA LEU A 140 1.63 -1.00 -6.10
C LEU A 140 2.92 -1.32 -5.35
N HIS A 141 3.44 -2.54 -5.50
CA HIS A 141 4.64 -3.00 -4.80
C HIS A 141 5.93 -2.72 -5.58
N MET A 142 5.81 -2.20 -6.80
CA MET A 142 6.92 -1.79 -7.65
C MET A 142 6.99 -0.26 -7.73
N PRO A 143 8.16 0.30 -8.08
CA PRO A 143 8.27 1.70 -8.46
C PRO A 143 7.25 2.03 -9.56
N GLY A 144 6.54 3.14 -9.41
CA GLY A 144 5.48 3.51 -10.33
C GLY A 144 4.50 4.53 -9.77
N VAL A 145 3.36 4.63 -10.44
CA VAL A 145 2.20 5.44 -10.03
C VAL A 145 1.07 4.51 -9.58
N SER A 146 0.48 4.79 -8.41
CA SER A 146 -0.69 4.08 -7.90
C SER A 146 -1.78 5.07 -7.52
N VAL A 147 -3.01 4.80 -7.98
CA VAL A 147 -4.22 5.55 -7.60
C VAL A 147 -5.21 4.57 -6.98
N GLN A 148 -5.54 4.78 -5.71
CA GLN A 148 -6.35 3.85 -4.92
C GLN A 148 -7.34 4.56 -4.01
N PHE A 149 -8.43 3.88 -3.67
CA PHE A 149 -9.40 4.38 -2.71
C PHE A 149 -8.99 4.00 -1.29
N VAL A 150 -9.09 4.95 -0.37
CA VAL A 150 -8.82 4.74 1.06
C VAL A 150 -9.99 5.20 1.91
N LYS A 151 -10.22 4.51 3.03
CA LYS A 151 -11.29 4.83 3.99
C LYS A 151 -10.85 4.66 5.44
N VAL A 152 -11.42 5.46 6.32
CA VAL A 152 -11.36 5.32 7.77
C VAL A 152 -12.79 5.10 8.28
N PRO A 153 -13.20 3.83 8.55
CA PRO A 153 -14.60 3.49 8.81
C PRO A 153 -15.21 4.15 10.04
N ARG A 154 -14.38 4.42 11.07
CA ARG A 154 -14.80 5.07 12.32
C ARG A 154 -14.76 6.59 12.23
N GLY A 155 -14.59 7.13 11.03
CA GLY A 155 -14.38 8.56 10.81
C GLY A 155 -13.03 9.04 11.32
N LEU A 156 -12.76 10.32 11.06
CA LEU A 156 -11.56 10.98 11.54
C LEU A 156 -11.82 11.70 12.87
N PRO A 157 -10.82 11.73 13.76
CA PRO A 157 -10.83 12.66 14.87
C PRO A 157 -10.87 14.13 14.43
N PRO A 158 -11.52 15.02 15.22
CA PRO A 158 -11.53 16.46 14.96
C PRO A 158 -10.13 17.05 14.79
N GLU A 159 -9.18 16.62 15.62
CA GLU A 159 -7.77 17.00 15.55
C GLU A 159 -7.13 16.60 14.20
N SER A 160 -7.49 15.42 13.67
CA SER A 160 -7.04 14.95 12.36
C SER A 160 -7.65 15.74 11.22
N LEU A 161 -8.91 16.19 11.33
CA LEU A 161 -9.54 17.08 10.35
C LEU A 161 -8.85 18.44 10.31
N GLN A 162 -8.49 18.99 11.46
CA GLN A 162 -7.71 20.24 11.54
C GLN A 162 -6.29 20.07 10.97
N ALA A 163 -5.62 18.95 11.27
CA ALA A 163 -4.32 18.62 10.68
C ALA A 163 -4.41 18.51 9.15
N LEU A 164 -5.49 17.89 8.65
CA LEU A 164 -5.79 17.83 7.22
C LEU A 164 -6.06 19.21 6.62
N GLU A 165 -6.70 20.14 7.32
CA GLU A 165 -6.92 21.50 6.79
C GLU A 165 -5.61 22.27 6.55
N GLY A 166 -4.54 21.95 7.29
CA GLY A 166 -3.21 22.49 7.04
C GLY A 166 -2.52 21.81 5.86
N SER A 167 -2.43 20.48 5.88
CA SER A 167 -1.66 19.69 4.89
C SER A 167 -2.39 19.46 3.56
N LEU A 168 -3.73 19.42 3.55
CA LEU A 168 -4.53 19.22 2.33
C LEU A 168 -4.92 20.51 1.61
N ARG A 169 -4.54 21.70 2.11
CA ARG A 169 -4.73 22.94 1.33
C ARG A 169 -4.08 22.86 -0.05
N SER A 170 -3.00 22.09 -0.18
CA SER A 170 -2.35 21.77 -1.46
C SER A 170 -2.77 20.42 -2.04
N GLY A 171 -3.46 19.57 -1.26
CA GLY A 171 -3.71 18.16 -1.56
C GLY A 171 -2.45 17.28 -1.62
N LEU A 172 -1.27 17.80 -1.26
CA LEU A 172 0.00 17.07 -1.25
C LEU A 172 0.39 16.72 0.19
N LEU A 173 0.52 15.42 0.48
CA LEU A 173 1.04 14.93 1.76
C LEU A 173 2.56 14.85 1.79
N SER A 174 3.18 14.56 0.65
CA SER A 174 4.63 14.54 0.49
C SER A 174 4.99 14.97 -0.92
N ASP A 175 5.97 15.86 -1.01
CA ASP A 175 6.63 16.32 -2.24
C ASP A 175 7.95 15.58 -2.52
N ARG A 176 8.36 14.70 -1.59
CA ARG A 176 9.55 13.83 -1.70
C ARG A 176 9.13 12.43 -2.09
N ASP A 177 10.06 11.62 -2.59
CA ASP A 177 9.78 10.25 -3.02
C ASP A 177 9.26 9.37 -1.85
N PRO A 178 8.06 8.74 -1.96
CA PRO A 178 7.09 8.89 -3.04
C PRO A 178 6.26 10.15 -2.90
N ILE A 179 6.03 10.86 -4.01
CA ILE A 179 5.08 11.97 -4.04
C ILE A 179 3.71 11.40 -3.70
N VAL A 180 3.10 11.90 -2.63
CA VAL A 180 1.78 11.44 -2.16
C VAL A 180 0.81 12.60 -2.22
N ALA A 181 -0.30 12.38 -2.91
CA ALA A 181 -1.40 13.33 -2.97
C ALA A 181 -2.70 12.68 -2.54
N VAL A 182 -3.54 13.46 -1.87
CA VAL A 182 -4.87 13.04 -1.44
C VAL A 182 -5.87 13.92 -2.15
N GLY A 183 -6.70 13.29 -2.97
CA GLY A 183 -7.81 13.96 -3.61
C GLY A 183 -8.90 14.28 -2.62
N GLY A 184 -9.69 15.31 -2.96
CA GLY A 184 -10.79 15.79 -2.13
C GLY A 184 -11.54 14.63 -1.48
N ALA A 185 -11.53 14.63 -0.14
CA ALA A 185 -12.23 13.64 0.67
C ALA A 185 -13.69 13.68 0.25
N THR A 186 -14.13 12.66 -0.48
CA THR A 186 -15.55 12.50 -0.73
C THR A 186 -16.13 12.00 0.58
N LEU A 187 -16.53 12.92 1.47
CA LEU A 187 -17.72 12.68 2.28
C LEU A 187 -18.77 12.24 1.28
N LEU A 188 -19.06 10.94 1.26
CA LEU A 188 -19.85 10.27 0.24
C LEU A 188 -21.05 11.11 -0.23
N ALA A 189 -20.87 11.80 -1.35
CA ALA A 189 -21.92 12.26 -2.22
C ALA A 189 -21.51 11.80 -3.63
N PRO A 190 -21.92 10.60 -4.06
CA PRO A 190 -21.63 10.04 -5.38
C PRO A 190 -22.49 10.74 -6.45
N THR A 191 -22.35 12.06 -6.57
CA THR A 191 -23.22 12.88 -7.42
C THR A 191 -22.46 13.61 -8.52
N ALA A 192 -21.14 13.78 -8.43
CA ALA A 192 -20.41 14.64 -9.36
C ALA A 192 -19.98 13.98 -10.69
N LEU A 193 -20.11 12.65 -10.84
CA LEU A 193 -19.69 11.93 -12.05
C LEU A 193 -20.76 11.00 -12.65
N ARG A 194 -22.03 11.09 -12.20
CA ARG A 194 -23.10 10.28 -12.80
C ARG A 194 -23.70 11.01 -14.01
N PRO A 195 -23.73 10.43 -15.23
CA PRO A 195 -24.69 10.86 -16.23
C PRO A 195 -26.10 10.75 -15.62
N ARG A 196 -26.92 11.80 -15.77
CA ARG A 196 -28.28 11.88 -15.22
C ARG A 196 -29.08 10.64 -15.62
N ARG A 197 -29.27 9.68 -14.70
CA ARG A 197 -30.30 8.64 -14.86
C ARG A 197 -31.69 9.30 -14.78
N PRO A 198 -32.67 8.87 -15.59
CA PRO A 198 -34.06 9.30 -15.46
C PRO A 198 -34.58 9.04 -14.04
N ALA A 199 -35.43 9.93 -13.54
CA ALA A 199 -35.83 10.03 -12.13
C ALA A 199 -36.58 8.82 -11.54
N ALA A 200 -36.86 7.76 -12.31
CA ALA A 200 -37.72 6.65 -11.92
C ALA A 200 -37.04 5.50 -11.15
N GLN A 201 -35.70 5.51 -10.97
CA GLN A 201 -34.97 4.44 -10.26
C GLN A 201 -34.05 4.98 -9.16
N ARG A 202 -34.57 5.86 -8.29
CA ARG A 202 -33.91 6.14 -7.00
C ARG A 202 -34.14 4.94 -6.06
N GLN A 203 -33.27 3.94 -6.15
CA GLN A 203 -33.20 2.91 -5.11
C GLN A 203 -32.83 3.55 -3.77
N LYS A 204 -33.50 3.06 -2.73
CA LYS A 204 -33.45 3.50 -1.33
C LYS A 204 -32.21 2.97 -0.60
N GLY A 205 -31.05 3.02 -1.25
CA GLY A 205 -29.76 2.60 -0.70
C GLY A 205 -28.89 3.82 -0.43
N GLY A 206 -28.21 3.85 0.73
CA GLY A 206 -27.17 4.84 1.00
C GLY A 206 -26.06 4.82 -0.08
N PRO A 207 -25.18 5.83 -0.14
CA PRO A 207 -24.12 5.87 -1.12
C PRO A 207 -23.26 4.60 -1.02
N GLU A 208 -23.28 3.79 -2.07
CA GLU A 208 -22.55 2.53 -2.16
C GLU A 208 -21.06 2.81 -1.99
N ALA A 209 -20.43 2.18 -1.00
CA ALA A 209 -19.01 2.34 -0.74
C ALA A 209 -18.19 1.81 -1.93
N TRP A 210 -17.15 2.55 -2.34
CA TRP A 210 -16.26 2.13 -3.43
C TRP A 210 -15.76 0.69 -3.19
N HIS A 211 -15.90 -0.13 -4.23
CA HIS A 211 -15.48 -1.53 -4.21
C HIS A 211 -14.65 -1.82 -5.46
N CYS A 212 -13.35 -2.00 -5.26
CA CYS A 212 -12.41 -2.32 -6.32
C CYS A 212 -12.64 -3.76 -6.83
N ASN A 213 -12.98 -3.86 -8.11
CA ASN A 213 -13.18 -5.11 -8.86
C ASN A 213 -11.98 -5.49 -9.72
N GLY A 214 -11.02 -4.58 -9.89
CA GLY A 214 -9.84 -4.82 -10.70
C GLY A 214 -8.93 -3.60 -10.78
N HIS A 215 -7.95 -3.69 -11.66
CA HIS A 215 -6.98 -2.64 -11.87
C HIS A 215 -6.80 -2.35 -13.35
N ARG A 216 -6.72 -1.07 -13.70
CA ARG A 216 -6.26 -0.62 -15.01
C ARG A 216 -4.77 -0.33 -14.93
N TYR A 217 -4.00 -1.03 -15.75
CA TYR A 217 -2.57 -0.82 -15.89
C TYR A 217 -2.26 -0.02 -17.15
N THR A 218 -1.36 0.95 -17.02
CA THR A 218 -0.69 1.60 -18.14
C THR A 218 0.79 1.27 -18.02
N VAL A 219 1.33 0.58 -19.03
CA VAL A 219 2.72 0.09 -19.02
C VAL A 219 3.44 0.61 -20.26
N VAL A 220 4.61 1.20 -20.06
CA VAL A 220 5.50 1.64 -21.13
C VAL A 220 6.74 0.75 -21.14
N ILE A 221 6.87 -0.06 -22.20
CA ILE A 221 8.05 -0.88 -22.44
C ILE A 221 9.01 -0.09 -23.34
N ARG A 222 10.20 0.23 -22.82
CA ARG A 222 11.21 1.03 -23.54
C ARG A 222 12.28 0.15 -24.16
N ASN A 223 13.01 0.72 -25.12
CA ASN A 223 14.12 0.05 -25.83
C ASN A 223 13.71 -1.28 -26.46
N LEU A 224 12.54 -1.31 -27.11
CA LEU A 224 12.18 -2.42 -27.97
C LEU A 224 13.20 -2.53 -29.11
N ASP A 225 13.53 -3.75 -29.50
CA ASP A 225 14.42 -3.98 -30.65
C ASP A 225 13.73 -3.45 -31.93
N PRO A 226 14.31 -2.44 -32.62
CA PRO A 226 13.72 -1.89 -33.83
C PRO A 226 13.48 -2.95 -34.91
N ARG A 227 14.30 -4.01 -34.97
CA ARG A 227 14.11 -5.11 -35.92
C ARG A 227 12.84 -5.91 -35.63
N GLN A 228 12.51 -6.09 -34.35
CA GLN A 228 11.30 -6.78 -33.92
C GLN A 228 10.06 -5.93 -34.17
N VAL A 229 10.14 -4.63 -33.90
CA VAL A 229 9.07 -3.65 -34.18
C VAL A 229 8.78 -3.59 -35.68
N ASN A 230 9.81 -3.39 -36.51
CA ASN A 230 9.64 -3.30 -37.96
C ASN A 230 9.15 -4.60 -38.61
N ALA A 231 9.37 -5.75 -37.95
CA ALA A 231 8.85 -7.04 -38.38
C ALA A 231 7.40 -7.31 -37.93
N GLY A 232 6.76 -6.39 -37.19
CA GLY A 232 5.39 -6.56 -36.68
C GLY A 232 5.25 -7.53 -35.51
N LEU A 233 6.36 -7.98 -34.90
CA LEU A 233 6.33 -8.98 -33.83
C LEU A 233 5.71 -8.45 -32.54
N VAL A 234 5.78 -7.14 -32.31
CA VAL A 234 5.21 -6.52 -31.11
C VAL A 234 3.69 -6.54 -31.18
N GLU A 235 3.12 -6.13 -32.31
CA GLU A 235 1.69 -6.12 -32.56
C GLU A 235 1.11 -7.54 -32.51
N GLU A 236 1.79 -8.51 -33.14
CA GLU A 236 1.41 -9.93 -33.09
C GLU A 236 1.42 -10.46 -31.65
N SER A 237 2.47 -10.17 -30.87
CA SER A 237 2.59 -10.60 -29.48
C SER A 237 1.49 -10.00 -28.60
N ILE A 238 1.16 -8.72 -28.79
CA ILE A 238 0.09 -8.04 -28.05
C ILE A 238 -1.28 -8.59 -28.43
N GLN A 239 -1.53 -8.84 -29.72
CA GLN A 239 -2.79 -9.42 -30.17
C GLN A 239 -2.99 -10.82 -29.60
N GLN A 240 -1.93 -11.65 -29.59
CA GLN A 240 -1.97 -12.98 -28.99
C GLN A 240 -2.19 -12.91 -27.48
N PHE A 241 -1.52 -11.98 -26.78
CA PHE A 241 -1.77 -11.76 -25.35
C PHE A 241 -3.23 -11.38 -25.06
N CYS A 242 -3.85 -10.57 -25.91
CA CYS A 242 -5.25 -10.20 -25.79
C CYS A 242 -6.22 -11.37 -26.06
N SER A 243 -5.89 -12.29 -26.99
CA SER A 243 -6.74 -13.43 -27.30
C SER A 243 -6.58 -14.58 -26.31
N ASP A 244 -5.35 -14.93 -25.98
CA ASP A 244 -5.01 -16.14 -25.22
C ASP A 244 -4.94 -15.85 -23.72
N GLY A 245 -4.74 -14.59 -23.36
CA GLY A 245 -4.52 -14.15 -21.98
C GLY A 245 -3.12 -14.49 -21.47
N PHE A 246 -3.03 -14.75 -20.16
CA PHE A 246 -1.78 -15.08 -19.49
C PHE A 246 -2.02 -16.03 -18.32
N VAL A 247 -0.96 -16.72 -17.90
CA VAL A 247 -1.00 -17.57 -16.70
C VAL A 247 -0.97 -16.67 -15.47
N ASN A 248 -1.98 -16.79 -14.62
CA ASN A 248 -2.10 -15.98 -13.41
C ASN A 248 -1.16 -16.49 -12.30
N PHE A 249 0.11 -16.06 -12.36
CA PHE A 249 1.08 -16.32 -11.31
C PHE A 249 1.02 -15.25 -10.21
N PHE A 250 1.44 -15.64 -8.99
CA PHE A 250 1.76 -14.66 -7.95
C PHE A 250 2.95 -13.81 -8.40
N GLU A 251 2.98 -12.53 -8.05
CA GLU A 251 4.13 -11.68 -8.33
C GLU A 251 5.37 -12.16 -7.57
N LEU A 252 6.58 -11.97 -8.12
CA LEU A 252 7.82 -12.27 -7.39
C LEU A 252 7.90 -11.55 -6.03
N ALA A 253 7.37 -10.33 -5.95
CA ALA A 253 7.27 -9.56 -4.72
C ALA A 253 6.44 -10.27 -3.62
N ALA A 254 5.54 -11.19 -3.99
CA ALA A 254 4.78 -12.00 -3.04
C ALA A 254 5.68 -12.99 -2.28
N PHE A 255 6.78 -13.43 -2.89
CA PHE A 255 7.74 -14.36 -2.28
C PHE A 255 8.84 -13.66 -1.49
N GLY A 256 8.93 -12.33 -1.58
CA GLY A 256 10.05 -11.55 -1.06
C GLY A 256 11.16 -11.40 -2.11
N LEU A 257 11.78 -10.22 -2.17
CA LEU A 257 12.83 -9.90 -3.15
C LEU A 257 14.25 -10.10 -2.59
N ALA A 258 14.38 -10.77 -1.45
CA ALA A 258 15.61 -10.82 -0.68
C ALA A 258 15.97 -12.28 -0.36
N GLU A 259 16.97 -12.43 0.51
CA GLU A 259 17.70 -13.66 0.77
C GLU A 259 16.85 -14.80 1.34
N VAL A 260 15.78 -14.46 2.07
CA VAL A 260 14.86 -15.43 2.68
C VAL A 260 13.52 -15.38 1.97
N ARG A 261 13.09 -16.50 1.38
CA ARG A 261 11.80 -16.52 0.67
C ARG A 261 10.67 -16.75 1.66
N ARG A 262 9.55 -16.01 1.51
CA ARG A 262 8.41 -16.10 2.44
C ARG A 262 7.85 -17.52 2.56
N TYR A 263 7.89 -18.30 1.49
CA TYR A 263 7.44 -19.68 1.53
C TYR A 263 8.37 -20.60 2.33
N GLU A 264 9.66 -20.27 2.48
CA GLU A 264 10.60 -21.04 3.30
C GLU A 264 10.28 -20.87 4.78
N VAL A 265 9.93 -19.64 5.19
CA VAL A 265 9.39 -19.36 6.53
C VAL A 265 8.10 -20.16 6.74
N GLY A 266 7.17 -20.08 5.79
CA GLY A 266 5.91 -20.84 5.84
C GLY A 266 6.11 -22.35 5.94
N ALA A 267 7.05 -22.91 5.17
CA ALA A 267 7.38 -24.32 5.19
C ALA A 267 8.01 -24.74 6.53
N ALA A 268 8.89 -23.91 7.12
CA ALA A 268 9.47 -24.17 8.44
C ALA A 268 8.41 -24.18 9.54
N LEU A 269 7.49 -23.19 9.52
CA LEU A 269 6.36 -23.12 10.45
C LEU A 269 5.44 -24.35 10.30
N TRP A 270 5.08 -24.71 9.07
CA TRP A 270 4.21 -25.86 8.79
C TRP A 270 4.83 -27.19 9.24
N ALA A 271 6.15 -27.33 9.11
CA ALA A 271 6.89 -28.50 9.54
C ALA A 271 7.19 -28.54 11.05
N GLY A 272 6.72 -27.56 11.83
CA GLY A 272 7.01 -27.45 13.26
C GLY A 272 8.47 -27.14 13.60
N ARG A 273 9.23 -26.60 12.64
CA ARG A 273 10.64 -26.22 12.81
C ARG A 273 10.74 -24.77 13.28
N TRP A 274 10.32 -24.53 14.51
CA TRP A 274 10.15 -23.18 15.07
C TRP A 274 11.44 -22.38 15.14
N GLU A 275 12.56 -23.02 15.48
CA GLU A 275 13.88 -22.41 15.56
C GLU A 275 14.36 -21.94 14.19
N VAL A 276 14.11 -22.76 13.17
CA VAL A 276 14.42 -22.41 11.77
C VAL A 276 13.55 -21.24 11.32
N ALA A 277 12.24 -21.28 11.61
CA ALA A 277 11.33 -20.20 11.26
C ALA A 277 11.72 -18.88 11.94
N ALA A 278 12.06 -18.90 13.23
CA ALA A 278 12.51 -17.73 13.98
C ALA A 278 13.83 -17.18 13.41
N LYS A 279 14.80 -18.05 13.11
CA LYS A 279 16.05 -17.64 12.46
C LYS A 279 15.81 -17.00 11.09
N LEU A 280 14.95 -17.60 10.27
CA LEU A 280 14.62 -17.06 8.94
C LEU A 280 13.92 -15.69 9.03
N LEU A 281 13.06 -15.47 10.02
CA LEU A 281 12.40 -14.17 10.24
C LEU A 281 13.39 -13.10 10.72
N LEU A 282 14.30 -13.44 11.63
CA LEU A 282 15.34 -12.52 12.12
C LEU A 282 16.39 -12.19 11.06
N THR A 283 16.64 -13.11 10.13
CA THR A 283 17.43 -12.85 8.93
C THR A 283 16.59 -11.98 8.00
N MET A 284 16.53 -10.68 8.29
CA MET A 284 15.63 -9.74 7.65
C MET A 284 15.78 -9.75 6.13
N ASN A 285 14.64 -9.70 5.45
CA ASN A 285 14.54 -9.39 4.02
C ASN A 285 14.76 -7.90 3.79
N SER A 286 15.93 -7.41 4.16
CA SER A 286 16.34 -6.03 3.94
C SER A 286 17.29 -5.99 2.74
N ALA A 287 17.05 -5.06 1.81
CA ALA A 287 18.02 -4.80 0.74
C ALA A 287 19.37 -4.42 1.37
N ALA A 288 20.48 -4.65 0.66
CA ALA A 288 21.83 -4.37 1.18
C ALA A 288 22.00 -2.93 1.70
N GLU A 289 21.23 -1.98 1.19
CA GLU A 289 21.25 -0.56 1.55
C GLU A 289 20.29 -0.20 2.71
N SER A 290 19.57 -1.17 3.26
CA SER A 290 18.61 -0.93 4.34
C SER A 290 19.32 -0.70 5.67
N ALA A 291 18.77 0.21 6.48
CA ALA A 291 19.20 0.43 7.87
C ALA A 291 19.19 -0.86 8.72
N ALA A 292 18.40 -1.87 8.32
CA ALA A 292 18.30 -3.16 8.98
C ALA A 292 19.36 -4.19 8.57
N ALA A 293 20.16 -3.92 7.53
CA ALA A 293 21.15 -4.88 7.01
C ALA A 293 22.22 -5.30 8.05
N PRO A 294 22.79 -4.38 8.87
CA PRO A 294 23.75 -4.75 9.91
C PRO A 294 23.15 -5.68 10.98
N ALA A 295 21.92 -5.42 11.41
CA ALA A 295 21.22 -6.27 12.37
C ALA A 295 20.95 -7.67 11.79
N SER A 296 20.54 -7.76 10.52
CA SER A 296 20.34 -9.04 9.82
C SER A 296 21.62 -9.90 9.79
N ALA A 297 22.78 -9.26 9.54
CA ALA A 297 24.07 -9.95 9.55
C ALA A 297 24.40 -10.51 10.95
N ALA A 298 24.22 -9.72 12.01
CA ALA A 298 24.43 -10.17 13.39
C ALA A 298 23.50 -11.35 13.76
N PHE A 299 22.23 -11.28 13.38
CA PHE A 299 21.28 -12.38 13.61
C PHE A 299 21.66 -13.66 12.86
N ARG A 300 22.27 -13.55 11.66
CA ARG A 300 22.73 -14.70 10.89
C ARG A 300 23.84 -15.46 11.62
N GLU A 301 24.75 -14.72 12.25
CA GLU A 301 25.84 -15.23 13.08
C GLU A 301 25.35 -15.79 14.43
N GLY A 302 24.10 -15.51 14.81
CA GLY A 302 23.49 -15.96 16.05
C GLY A 302 23.65 -14.97 17.21
N ASP A 303 24.15 -13.77 16.94
CA ASP A 303 24.31 -12.72 17.94
C ASP A 303 23.02 -11.89 18.06
N LEU A 304 22.16 -12.31 18.99
CA LEU A 304 20.86 -11.67 19.25
C LEU A 304 21.02 -10.30 19.91
N GLU A 305 22.01 -10.14 20.80
CA GLU A 305 22.24 -8.88 21.53
C GLU A 305 22.68 -7.80 20.55
N ARG A 306 23.70 -8.11 19.74
CA ARG A 306 24.19 -7.18 18.73
C ARG A 306 23.14 -6.86 17.68
N GLY A 307 22.36 -7.86 17.26
CA GLY A 307 21.25 -7.64 16.33
C GLY A 307 20.19 -6.70 16.89
N LEU A 308 19.83 -6.80 18.18
CA LEU A 308 18.87 -5.93 18.86
C LEU A 308 19.33 -4.47 18.95
N GLU A 309 20.62 -4.25 19.19
CA GLU A 309 21.23 -2.91 19.21
C GLU A 309 21.20 -2.24 17.84
N LEU A 310 21.39 -3.02 16.77
CA LEU A 310 21.47 -2.54 15.41
C LEU A 310 20.09 -2.43 14.73
N LEU A 311 19.03 -2.91 15.37
CA LEU A 311 17.67 -2.82 14.83
C LEU A 311 17.20 -1.37 14.81
N PRO A 312 16.59 -0.89 13.70
CA PRO A 312 16.01 0.45 13.66
C PRO A 312 14.90 0.59 14.71
N GLU A 313 14.69 1.83 15.17
CA GLU A 313 13.65 2.13 16.18
C GLU A 313 12.24 1.98 15.61
N GLU A 314 12.04 2.37 14.35
CA GLU A 314 10.73 2.33 13.68
C GLU A 314 10.58 1.13 12.74
N GLY A 315 9.43 0.45 12.81
CA GLY A 315 9.01 -0.57 11.83
C GLY A 315 9.67 -1.95 11.98
N ALA A 316 10.37 -2.19 13.10
CA ALA A 316 10.98 -3.47 13.44
C ALA A 316 10.51 -4.01 14.80
N GLU A 317 9.35 -3.58 15.29
CA GLU A 317 8.84 -3.90 16.62
C GLU A 317 8.64 -5.41 16.79
N GLY A 318 8.08 -6.08 15.77
CA GLY A 318 7.88 -7.53 15.81
C GLY A 318 9.19 -8.33 15.84
N LEU A 319 10.20 -7.88 15.10
CA LEU A 319 11.52 -8.50 15.10
C LEU A 319 12.26 -8.28 16.42
N ARG A 320 12.13 -7.07 16.97
CA ARG A 320 12.65 -6.72 18.30
C ARG A 320 12.01 -7.58 19.38
N SER A 321 10.69 -7.75 19.34
CA SER A 321 9.94 -8.64 20.25
C SER A 321 10.47 -10.08 20.14
N LEU A 322 10.54 -10.62 18.92
CA LEU A 322 11.03 -11.98 18.68
C LEU A 322 12.46 -12.19 19.21
N ALA A 323 13.40 -11.31 18.83
CA ALA A 323 14.78 -11.39 19.28
C ALA A 323 14.91 -11.29 20.81
N MET A 324 14.12 -10.41 21.44
CA MET A 324 14.10 -10.27 22.90
C MET A 324 13.58 -11.54 23.59
N GLN A 325 12.50 -12.16 23.09
CA GLN A 325 11.98 -13.40 23.68
C GLN A 325 12.98 -14.55 23.56
N LEU A 326 13.69 -14.65 22.43
CA LEU A 326 14.74 -15.65 22.24
C LEU A 326 15.95 -15.39 23.15
N LEU A 327 16.33 -14.12 23.35
CA LEU A 327 17.39 -13.74 24.30
C LEU A 327 17.02 -14.11 25.74
N LEU A 328 15.74 -13.97 26.11
CA LEU A 328 15.18 -14.45 27.38
C LEU A 328 15.05 -15.99 27.46
N ARG A 329 15.63 -16.72 26.50
CA ARG A 329 15.62 -18.19 26.41
C ARG A 329 14.22 -18.81 26.37
N ARG A 330 13.23 -18.09 25.85
CA ARG A 330 11.92 -18.69 25.59
C ARG A 330 12.01 -19.68 24.43
N PRO A 331 11.21 -20.76 24.44
CA PRO A 331 11.07 -21.64 23.28
C PRO A 331 10.67 -20.84 22.03
N ALA A 332 11.22 -21.19 20.87
CA ALA A 332 11.00 -20.44 19.63
C ALA A 332 9.51 -20.34 19.26
N LEU A 333 8.71 -21.38 19.54
CA LEU A 333 7.26 -21.36 19.35
C LEU A 333 6.59 -20.26 20.19
N GLU A 334 6.93 -20.16 21.48
CA GLU A 334 6.37 -19.12 22.36
C GLU A 334 6.82 -17.73 21.93
N ALA A 335 8.08 -17.60 21.51
CA ALA A 335 8.63 -16.34 21.01
C ALA A 335 7.90 -15.86 19.74
N LEU A 336 7.52 -16.77 18.83
CA LEU A 336 6.78 -16.46 17.60
C LEU A 336 5.31 -16.08 17.83
N GLN A 337 4.74 -16.41 18.98
CA GLN A 337 3.34 -16.11 19.33
C GLN A 337 3.16 -14.72 19.96
N LYS A 338 4.26 -13.99 20.22
CA LYS A 338 4.28 -12.69 20.88
C LYS A 338 4.48 -11.55 19.90
#